data_AF-A0A1C3NZQ5-F1
#
_entry.id   AF-A0A1C3NZQ5-F1
#
_cell.length_a   1.000
_cell.length_b   1.000
_cell.length_c   1.000
_cell.angle_alpha   90.00
_cell.angle_beta   90.00
_cell.angle_gamma   90.00
#
_symmetry.space_group_name_H-M   'P 1'
#
loop_
_entity.id
_entity.type
_entity.pdbx_description
1 polymer ?
#
loop_
_entity_poly.entity_id
_entity_poly.type
_entity_poly.pdbx_seq_one_letter_code
_entity_poly.pdbx_strand_id
1 'polypeptide(L)'
;MEATAIAFAQEGIATARPMTHDLMRDVLRALQTELTRVTINDLQDGVFFATLVFGNGVEVSARPSDAIALAMRMGAPVYGEESVLAEAGITVPEEQEQEQESELEKFREFLDTISPEDFNTPGS
;
A
#
# COMPACT_ATOMS: atom_id res chain seq x y z
N MET A 1 -9.01 7.62 6.79
CA MET A 1 -7.79 7.56 7.61
C MET A 1 -6.86 6.41 7.21
N GLU A 2 -7.37 5.25 6.80
CA GLU A 2 -6.54 4.09 6.41
C GLU A 2 -5.73 4.31 5.12
N ALA A 3 -6.36 4.81 4.05
CA ALA A 3 -5.66 5.10 2.80
C ALA A 3 -4.50 6.09 2.99
N THR A 4 -4.69 7.11 3.83
CA THR A 4 -3.64 8.08 4.19
C THR A 4 -2.48 7.42 4.93
N ALA A 5 -2.75 6.44 5.80
CA ALA A 5 -1.70 5.73 6.54
C ALA A 5 -0.86 4.81 5.64
N ILE A 6 -1.47 4.26 4.58
CA ILE A 6 -0.78 3.51 3.52
C ILE A 6 0.07 4.47 2.67
N ALA A 7 -0.52 5.56 2.19
CA ALA A 7 0.19 6.56 1.39
C ALA A 7 1.44 7.11 2.11
N PHE A 8 1.32 7.49 3.38
CA PHE A 8 2.47 7.95 4.17
C PHE A 8 3.54 6.88 4.36
N ALA A 9 3.15 5.60 4.47
CA ALA A 9 4.11 4.50 4.54
C ALA A 9 4.88 4.34 3.22
N GLN A 10 4.17 4.47 2.10
CA GLN A 10 4.74 4.38 0.76
C GLN A 10 5.70 5.53 0.46
N GLU A 11 5.35 6.75 0.86
CA GLU A 11 6.15 7.96 0.67
C GLU A 11 7.29 8.09 1.70
N GLY A 12 7.36 7.20 2.69
CA GLY A 12 8.38 7.23 3.73
C GLY A 12 8.33 8.47 4.62
N ILE A 13 7.17 9.13 4.73
CA ILE A 13 7.02 10.38 5.48
C ILE A 13 7.11 10.10 6.98
N ALA A 14 8.16 10.64 7.62
CA ALA A 14 8.31 10.59 9.06
C ALA A 14 7.49 11.70 9.74
N THR A 15 6.65 11.32 10.69
CA THR A 15 5.87 12.24 11.51
C THR A 15 6.54 12.48 12.87
N ALA A 16 6.21 13.59 13.55
CA ALA A 16 6.84 13.95 14.83
C ALA A 16 6.57 12.94 15.97
N ARG A 17 5.48 12.18 15.87
CA ARG A 17 5.10 11.11 16.81
C ARG A 17 4.57 9.94 16.00
N PRO A 18 4.86 8.69 16.40
CA PRO A 18 4.45 7.52 15.63
C PRO A 18 2.94 7.45 15.47
N MET A 19 2.46 7.15 14.27
CA MET A 19 1.05 6.83 14.01
C MET A 19 0.75 5.39 14.44
N THR A 20 -0.52 4.99 14.38
CA THR A 20 -0.98 3.69 14.90
C THR A 20 -0.20 2.49 14.33
N HIS A 21 0.00 2.44 13.01
CA HIS A 21 0.74 1.33 12.39
C HIS A 21 2.25 1.39 12.66
N ASP A 22 2.82 2.58 12.88
CA ASP A 22 4.21 2.73 13.34
C ASP A 22 4.38 2.22 14.77
N LEU A 23 3.46 2.61 15.66
CA LEU A 23 3.40 2.11 17.03
C LEU A 23 3.28 0.59 17.06
N MET A 24 2.41 0.01 16.22
CA MET A 24 2.22 -1.44 16.16
C MET A 24 3.48 -2.17 15.68
N ARG A 25 4.16 -1.67 14.64
CA ARG A 25 5.48 -2.17 14.24
C ARG A 25 6.47 -2.12 15.41
N ASP A 26 6.54 -1.00 16.11
CA ASP A 26 7.52 -0.80 17.19
C ASP A 26 7.23 -1.71 18.38
N VAL A 27 5.96 -1.94 18.71
CA VAL A 27 5.52 -2.92 19.72
C VAL A 27 5.92 -4.35 19.31
N LEU A 28 5.63 -4.76 18.08
CA LEU A 28 6.00 -6.09 17.58
C LEU A 28 7.52 -6.31 17.60
N ARG A 29 8.30 -5.30 17.21
CA ARG A 29 9.77 -5.32 17.31
C ARG A 29 10.25 -5.43 18.75
N ALA A 30 9.66 -4.68 19.68
CA ALA A 30 10.00 -4.74 21.09
C ALA A 30 9.70 -6.11 21.70
N LEU A 31 8.65 -6.79 21.22
CA LEU A 31 8.28 -8.15 21.59
C LEU A 31 9.07 -9.22 20.81
N GLN A 32 9.98 -8.82 19.92
CA GLN A 32 10.77 -9.71 19.07
C GLN A 32 9.91 -10.64 18.20
N THR A 33 8.74 -10.15 17.77
CA THR A 33 7.81 -10.88 16.92
C THR A 33 8.02 -10.47 15.46
N GLU A 34 8.33 -11.45 14.61
CA GLU A 34 8.44 -11.25 13.17
C GLU A 34 7.08 -11.45 12.49
N LEU A 35 6.64 -10.46 11.72
CA LEU A 35 5.53 -10.62 10.78
C LEU A 35 6.09 -11.21 9.48
N THR A 36 5.82 -12.50 9.25
CA THR A 36 6.40 -13.25 8.12
C THR A 36 5.68 -12.95 6.81
N ARG A 37 4.36 -12.82 6.85
CA ARG A 37 3.54 -12.45 5.68
C ARG A 37 2.17 -11.94 6.08
N VAL A 38 1.52 -11.30 5.13
CA VAL A 38 0.08 -11.02 5.15
C VAL A 38 -0.59 -11.79 4.02
N THR A 39 -1.77 -12.35 4.29
CA THR A 39 -2.58 -13.03 3.27
C THR A 39 -3.99 -12.45 3.24
N ILE A 40 -4.42 -11.93 2.10
CA ILE A 40 -5.82 -11.61 1.81
C ILE A 40 -6.49 -12.92 1.42
N ASN A 41 -7.24 -13.52 2.35
CA ASN A 41 -7.64 -14.93 2.27
C ASN A 41 -9.13 -15.18 2.09
N ASP A 42 -9.97 -14.16 2.24
CA ASP A 42 -11.41 -14.36 2.12
C ASP A 42 -12.15 -13.13 1.58
N LEU A 43 -13.30 -13.39 0.97
CA LEU A 43 -14.28 -12.41 0.53
C LEU A 43 -15.67 -12.96 0.86
N GLN A 44 -16.35 -12.35 1.82
CA GLN A 44 -17.68 -12.77 2.23
C GLN A 44 -18.61 -11.56 2.19
N ASP A 45 -19.74 -11.68 1.50
CA ASP A 45 -20.74 -10.61 1.37
C ASP A 45 -20.13 -9.27 0.90
N GLY A 46 -19.13 -9.33 0.02
CA GLY A 46 -18.41 -8.15 -0.49
C GLY A 46 -17.39 -7.55 0.50
N VAL A 47 -17.13 -8.21 1.62
CA VAL A 47 -16.16 -7.80 2.64
C VAL A 47 -14.91 -8.68 2.56
N PHE A 48 -13.76 -8.05 2.29
CA PHE A 48 -12.47 -8.72 2.28
C PHE A 48 -11.92 -8.93 3.69
N PHE A 49 -11.24 -10.07 3.88
CA PHE A 49 -10.53 -10.42 5.10
C PHE A 49 -9.05 -10.64 4.80
N ALA A 50 -8.21 -10.35 5.79
CA ALA A 50 -6.80 -10.64 5.76
C ALA A 50 -6.34 -11.31 7.06
N THR A 51 -5.21 -11.98 6.98
CA THR A 51 -4.54 -12.61 8.12
C THR A 51 -3.09 -12.19 8.19
N LEU A 52 -2.67 -11.74 9.37
CA LEU A 52 -1.27 -11.54 9.73
C LEU A 52 -0.69 -12.89 10.15
N VAL A 53 0.41 -13.32 9.54
CA VAL A 53 1.07 -14.59 9.86
C VAL A 53 2.44 -14.27 10.46
N PHE A 54 2.65 -14.68 11.71
CA PHE A 54 3.88 -14.43 12.45
C PHE A 54 4.82 -15.65 12.44
N GLY A 55 6.12 -15.42 12.64
CA GLY A 55 7.15 -16.46 12.55
C GLY A 55 7.02 -17.58 13.60
N ASN A 56 6.26 -17.34 14.68
CA ASN A 56 5.93 -18.34 15.68
C ASN A 56 4.67 -19.17 15.34
N GLY A 57 4.09 -18.99 14.15
CA GLY A 57 2.88 -19.67 13.69
C GLY A 57 1.58 -19.08 14.23
N VAL A 58 1.63 -17.96 14.97
CA VAL A 58 0.42 -17.25 15.37
C VAL A 58 -0.18 -16.56 14.15
N GLU A 59 -1.49 -16.66 14.03
CA GLU A 59 -2.28 -16.00 13.01
C GLU A 59 -3.29 -15.05 13.65
N VAL A 60 -3.42 -13.85 13.07
CA VAL A 60 -4.36 -12.82 13.56
C VAL A 60 -5.19 -12.30 12.40
N SER A 61 -6.51 -12.42 12.53
CA SER A 61 -7.47 -11.81 11.60
C SER A 61 -7.36 -10.28 11.64
N ALA A 62 -7.36 -9.68 10.46
CA ALA A 62 -7.24 -8.25 10.28
C ALA A 62 -8.06 -7.78 9.06
N ARG A 63 -8.38 -6.48 9.04
CA ARG A 63 -8.86 -5.85 7.81
C ARG A 63 -7.69 -5.75 6.82
N PRO A 64 -7.92 -5.93 5.51
CA PRO A 64 -6.85 -5.85 4.52
C PRO A 64 -6.06 -4.54 4.56
N SER A 65 -6.72 -3.40 4.78
CA SER A 65 -6.07 -2.09 4.87
C SER A 65 -5.04 -2.02 6.00
N ASP A 66 -5.39 -2.50 7.19
CA ASP A 66 -4.48 -2.54 8.35
C ASP A 66 -3.32 -3.49 8.11
N ALA A 67 -3.62 -4.65 7.53
CA ALA A 67 -2.64 -5.68 7.27
C ALA A 67 -1.58 -5.21 6.25
N ILE A 68 -2.02 -4.59 5.14
CA ILE A 68 -1.14 -4.00 4.14
C ILE A 68 -0.30 -2.86 4.74
N ALA A 69 -0.93 -1.95 5.51
CA ALA A 69 -0.23 -0.83 6.13
C ALA A 69 0.87 -1.28 7.10
N LEU A 70 0.66 -2.39 7.81
CA LEU A 70 1.67 -2.99 8.69
C LEU A 70 2.74 -3.74 7.91
N ALA A 71 2.36 -4.51 6.88
CA ALA A 71 3.27 -5.23 6.01
C ALA A 71 4.30 -4.29 5.35
N MET A 72 3.84 -3.16 4.80
CA MET A 72 4.72 -2.14 4.21
C MET A 72 5.74 -1.59 5.21
N ARG A 73 5.34 -1.38 6.47
CA ARG A 73 6.22 -0.86 7.53
C ARG A 73 7.19 -1.90 8.08
N MET A 74 6.83 -3.18 8.01
CA MET A 74 7.63 -4.29 8.48
C MET A 74 8.47 -4.95 7.38
N GLY A 75 8.23 -4.61 6.11
CA GLY A 75 8.85 -5.25 4.96
C GLY A 75 8.34 -6.68 4.74
N ALA A 76 7.14 -7.00 5.20
CA ALA A 76 6.56 -8.33 5.04
C ALA A 76 5.88 -8.46 3.66
N PRO A 77 6.01 -9.60 2.97
CA PRO A 77 5.30 -9.85 1.72
C PRO A 77 3.78 -9.94 1.93
N VAL A 78 3.03 -9.51 0.92
CA VAL A 78 1.56 -9.58 0.86
C VAL A 78 1.17 -10.61 -0.21
N TYR A 79 0.30 -11.54 0.15
CA TYR A 79 -0.25 -12.56 -0.74
C TYR A 79 -1.78 -12.42 -0.83
N GLY A 80 -2.36 -12.88 -1.93
CA GLY A 80 -3.79 -13.10 -2.09
C GLY A 80 -4.06 -14.57 -2.36
N GLU A 81 -5.13 -15.11 -1.76
CA GLU A 81 -5.62 -16.44 -2.10
C GLU A 81 -6.21 -16.44 -3.52
N GLU A 82 -6.02 -17.55 -4.23
CA GLU A 82 -6.48 -17.70 -5.61
C GLU A 82 -8.01 -17.63 -5.71
N SER A 83 -8.73 -18.12 -4.69
CA SER A 83 -10.19 -18.01 -4.60
C SER A 83 -10.66 -16.55 -4.58
N VAL A 84 -9.97 -15.70 -3.81
CA VAL A 84 -10.30 -14.27 -3.71
C VAL A 84 -10.00 -13.56 -5.03
N LEU A 85 -8.89 -13.90 -5.68
CA LEU A 85 -8.54 -13.38 -7.00
C LEU A 85 -9.54 -13.83 -8.08
N ALA A 86 -10.01 -15.07 -8.03
CA ALA A 86 -10.99 -15.58 -8.97
C ALA A 86 -12.36 -14.87 -8.81
N GLU A 87 -12.72 -14.49 -7.59
CA GLU A 87 -14.00 -13.82 -7.30
C GLU A 87 -13.97 -12.32 -7.60
N ALA A 88 -12.90 -11.62 -7.22
CA ALA A 88 -12.85 -10.16 -7.25
C ALA A 88 -11.64 -9.57 -7.99
N GLY A 89 -10.81 -10.42 -8.60
CA GLY A 89 -9.70 -9.97 -9.43
C GLY A 89 -10.19 -9.21 -10.65
N ILE A 90 -9.54 -8.10 -10.95
CA ILE A 90 -9.76 -7.34 -12.17
C ILE A 90 -8.52 -7.52 -13.04
N THR A 91 -8.71 -8.08 -14.23
CA THR A 91 -7.65 -8.09 -15.24
C THR A 91 -7.52 -6.69 -15.79
N VAL A 92 -6.35 -6.08 -15.65
CA VAL A 92 -6.03 -4.84 -16.35
C VAL A 92 -5.64 -5.24 -17.78
N PRO A 93 -6.36 -4.79 -18.81
CA PRO A 93 -5.98 -5.04 -20.20
C PRO A 93 -4.60 -4.44 -20.48
N GLU A 94 -3.74 -5.15 -21.21
CA GLU A 94 -2.38 -4.69 -21.55
C GLU A 94 -2.39 -3.31 -22.24
N GLU A 95 -3.44 -3.01 -23.00
CA GLU A 95 -3.66 -1.72 -23.66
C GLU A 95 -3.78 -0.57 -22.64
N GLN A 96 -4.46 -0.80 -21.50
CA GLN A 96 -4.61 0.21 -20.44
C GLN A 96 -3.33 0.41 -19.62
N GLU A 97 -2.49 -0.62 -19.49
CA GLU A 97 -1.16 -0.49 -18.86
C GLU A 97 -0.22 0.34 -19.76
N GLN A 98 -0.20 0.04 -21.06
CA GLN A 98 0.59 0.79 -22.05
C GLN A 98 0.14 2.26 -22.15
N GLU A 99 -1.16 2.53 -22.13
CA GLU A 99 -1.70 3.89 -22.11
C GLU A 99 -1.25 4.66 -20.85
N GLN A 100 -1.32 4.03 -19.67
CA GLN A 100 -0.88 4.66 -18.41
C GLN A 100 0.62 4.93 -18.39
N GLU A 101 1.46 3.99 -18.84
CA GLU A 101 2.91 4.21 -18.96
C GLU A 101 3.24 5.34 -19.94
N SER A 102 2.58 5.38 -21.10
CA SER A 102 2.72 6.45 -22.09
C SER A 102 2.34 7.82 -21.51
N GLU A 103 1.24 7.90 -20.76
CA GLU A 103 0.82 9.15 -20.12
C GLU A 103 1.81 9.62 -19.04
N LEU A 104 2.39 8.69 -18.26
CA LEU A 104 3.43 9.00 -17.28
C LEU A 104 4.73 9.49 -17.94
N GLU A 105 5.11 8.92 -19.08
CA GLU A 105 6.25 9.38 -19.89
C GLU A 105 6.04 10.79 -20.44
N LYS A 106 4.89 11.05 -21.07
CA LYS A 106 4.55 12.40 -21.56
C LYS A 106 4.52 13.43 -20.43
N PHE A 107 4.03 13.04 -19.26
CA PHE A 107 4.02 13.92 -18.10
C PHE A 107 5.44 14.22 -17.59
N ARG A 108 6.34 13.24 -17.60
CA ARG A 108 7.77 13.46 -17.28
C ARG A 108 8.45 14.39 -18.30
N GLU A 109 8.25 14.16 -19.60
CA GLU A 109 8.78 15.03 -20.65
C GLU A 109 8.26 16.46 -20.51
N PHE A 110 6.97 16.62 -20.19
CA PHE A 110 6.38 17.91 -19.89
C PHE A 110 7.06 18.60 -18.69
N LEU A 111 7.30 17.88 -17.59
CA LEU A 111 7.99 18.43 -16.42
C LEU A 111 9.46 18.80 -16.70
N ASP A 112 10.14 18.07 -17.58
CA ASP A 112 11.51 18.39 -18.00
C ASP A 112 11.57 19.63 -18.91
N THR A 113 10.47 19.94 -19.60
CA THR A 113 10.37 21.08 -20.53
C THR A 113 9.83 22.35 -19.85
N ILE A 114 9.18 22.22 -18.69
CA ILE A 114 8.60 23.33 -17.93
C ILE A 114 9.59 23.81 -16.87
N SER A 115 9.85 25.12 -16.84
CA SER A 115 10.66 25.75 -15.80
C SER A 115 9.76 26.31 -14.68
N PRO A 116 10.28 26.49 -13.44
CA PRO A 116 9.52 27.08 -12.34
C PRO A 116 8.93 28.47 -12.64
N GLU A 117 9.49 29.19 -13.62
CA GLU A 117 9.04 30.52 -14.02
C GLU A 117 7.79 30.48 -14.92
N ASP A 118 7.50 29.35 -15.59
CA ASP A 118 6.31 29.16 -16.43
C ASP A 118 5.01 29.03 -15.61
N PHE A 119 5.13 28.76 -14.31
CA PHE A 119 3.99 28.73 -13.37
C PHE A 119 3.62 30.12 -12.82
N ASN A 120 4.44 31.14 -13.08
CA ASN A 120 4.16 32.53 -12.69
C ASN A 120 3.79 33.35 -13.94
N THR A 121 2.50 33.38 -14.29
CA THR A 121 2.00 34.50 -15.09
C THR A 121 1.81 35.73 -14.21
N PRO A 122 2.44 36.88 -14.52
CA PRO A 122 1.97 38.16 -14.06
C PRO A 122 0.77 38.58 -14.93
N GLY A 123 -0.42 38.68 -14.32
CA GLY A 123 -1.51 39.47 -14.89
C GLY A 123 -2.94 38.97 -14.63
N SER A 124 -3.46 39.27 -13.45
CA SER A 124 -4.78 39.91 -13.21
C SER A 124 -4.82 40.43 -11.78
#